data_AF-A0A952FP25-F1
#
_entry.id   AF-A0A952FP25-F1
#
_cell.length_a   1.000
_cell.length_b   1.000
_cell.length_c   1.000
_cell.angle_alpha   90.00
_cell.angle_beta   90.00
_cell.angle_gamma   90.00
#
_symmetry.space_group_name_H-M   'P 1'
#
loop_
_entity.id
_entity.type
_entity.pdbx_description
1 polymer ?
#
loop_
_entity_poly.entity_id
_entity_poly.type
_entity_poly.pdbx_seq_one_letter_code
_entity_poly.pdbx_strand_id
1 'polypeptide(L)' 'MPAKSKSQQKAAGAALAAKRGDQKVGELKGASKSMYKSMSEKQLDELASTKRKGKPEHASKK' A
#
# COMPACT_ATOMS: atom_id res chain seq x y z
N MET A 1 -1.21 -3.40 -11.43
CA MET A 1 -0.64 -4.67 -10.90
C MET A 1 -1.27 -5.02 -9.56
N PRO A 2 -1.67 -6.27 -9.26
CA PRO A 2 -2.35 -6.60 -7.99
C PRO A 2 -1.39 -6.74 -6.80
N ALA A 3 -1.82 -6.35 -5.59
CA ALA A 3 -1.02 -6.53 -4.37
C ALA A 3 -0.84 -8.03 -4.04
N LYS A 4 0.40 -8.45 -3.77
CA LYS A 4 0.76 -9.86 -3.51
C LYS A 4 0.44 -10.34 -2.10
N SER A 5 0.19 -9.43 -1.16
CA SER A 5 -0.13 -9.76 0.23
C SER A 5 -1.09 -8.76 0.86
N LYS A 6 -1.74 -9.16 1.96
CA LYS A 6 -2.62 -8.28 2.75
C LYS A 6 -1.84 -7.10 3.31
N SER A 7 -0.61 -7.31 3.76
CA SER A 7 0.27 -6.24 4.27
C SER A 7 0.60 -5.22 3.20
N GLN A 8 0.90 -5.66 1.97
CA GLN A 8 1.17 -4.76 0.86
C GLN A 8 -0.05 -3.91 0.49
N GLN A 9 -1.25 -4.51 0.49
CA GLN A 9 -2.49 -3.78 0.24
C GLN A 9 -2.76 -2.72 1.32
N LYS A 10 -2.57 -3.06 2.60
CA LYS A 10 -2.71 -2.11 3.71
C LYS A 10 -1.72 -0.95 3.59
N ALA A 11 -0.46 -1.26 3.27
CA ALA A 11 0.58 -0.25 3.07
C ALA A 11 0.25 0.68 1.89
N ALA A 12 -0.28 0.14 0.79
CA ALA A 12 -0.71 0.92 -0.35
C ALA A 12 -1.89 1.86 0.00
N GLY A 13 -2.86 1.39 0.78
CA GLY A 13 -3.97 2.22 1.27
C GLY A 13 -3.50 3.37 2.16
N ALA A 14 -2.58 3.12 3.09
CA ALA A 14 -2.00 4.16 3.93
C ALA A 14 -1.20 5.19 3.12
N ALA A 15 -0.42 4.72 2.13
CA ALA A 15 0.32 5.61 1.24
C ALA A 15 -0.61 6.44 0.34
N LEU A 16 -1.73 5.87 -0.11
CA LEU A 16 -2.75 6.55 -0.91
C LEU A 16 -3.42 7.67 -0.12
N ALA A 17 -3.86 7.39 1.11
CA ALA A 17 -4.43 8.38 2.02
C ALA A 17 -3.46 9.55 2.25
N ALA A 18 -2.17 9.25 2.42
CA ALA A 18 -1.15 10.29 2.57
C ALA A 18 -0.90 11.11 1.28
N LYS A 19 -1.08 10.53 0.08
CA LYS A 19 -1.02 11.29 -1.17
C LYS A 19 -2.23 12.20 -1.36
N ARG A 20 -3.41 11.78 -0.92
CA ARG A 20 -4.65 12.57 -0.98
C ARG A 20 -4.74 13.66 0.09
N GLY A 21 -3.86 13.60 1.10
CA GLY A 21 -3.81 14.56 2.20
C GLY A 21 -4.63 14.14 3.43
N ASP A 22 -5.26 12.97 3.40
CA ASP A 22 -6.07 12.43 4.49
C ASP A 22 -5.24 11.90 5.68
N GLN A 23 -3.95 11.64 5.47
CA GLN A 23 -3.02 11.15 6.49
C GLN A 23 -1.68 11.88 6.40
N LYS A 24 -1.02 12.15 7.54
CA LYS A 24 0.28 12.84 7.51
C LYS A 24 1.36 11.90 6.97
N VAL A 25 2.18 12.41 6.04
CA VAL A 25 3.32 11.66 5.47
C VAL A 25 4.31 11.20 6.55
N GLY A 26 4.44 11.98 7.63
CA GLY A 26 5.28 11.65 8.79
C GLY A 26 4.82 10.41 9.59
N GLU A 27 3.55 10.02 9.48
CA GLU A 27 2.98 8.86 10.16
C GLU A 27 3.20 7.54 9.39
N LEU A 28 3.62 7.64 8.12
CA LEU A 28 3.94 6.48 7.30
C LEU A 28 5.19 5.74 7.81
N LYS A 29 5.12 4.41 7.87
CA LYS A 29 6.21 3.54 8.34
C LYS A 29 6.46 2.39 7.38
N GLY A 30 7.74 1.99 7.25
CA GLY A 30 8.16 0.85 6.43
C GLY A 30 7.66 0.96 4.98
N ALA A 31 6.95 -0.07 4.52
CA ALA A 31 6.50 -0.19 3.14
C ALA A 31 5.61 0.96 2.66
N SER A 32 4.73 1.50 3.51
CA SER A 32 3.84 2.60 3.10
C SER A 32 4.61 3.89 2.81
N LYS A 33 5.71 4.14 3.54
CA LYS A 33 6.60 5.28 3.30
C LYS A 33 7.35 5.13 1.97
N SER A 34 7.86 3.94 1.67
CA SER A 34 8.53 3.66 0.39
C SER A 34 7.54 3.75 -0.78
N MET A 35 6.34 3.19 -0.62
CA MET A 35 5.28 3.26 -1.62
C MET A 35 4.83 4.69 -1.92
N TYR A 36 4.67 5.53 -0.89
CA TYR A 36 4.32 6.94 -1.07
C TYR A 36 5.33 7.70 -1.95
N LYS A 37 6.63 7.42 -1.73
CA LYS A 37 7.74 8.07 -2.45
C LYS A 37 7.90 7.56 -3.89
N SER A 38 7.73 6.25 -4.11
CA SER A 38 8.12 5.58 -5.36
C SER A 38 6.95 5.24 -6.28
N MET A 39 5.70 5.36 -5.83
CA MET A 39 4.51 5.03 -6.63
C MET A 39 3.64 6.27 -6.86
N SER A 40 2.89 6.27 -7.96
CA SER A 40 1.87 7.27 -8.25
C SER A 40 0.56 6.98 -7.51
N GLU A 41 -0.32 7.97 -7.39
CA GLU A 41 -1.62 7.80 -6.75
C GLU A 41 -2.43 6.66 -7.40
N LYS A 42 -2.48 6.61 -8.73
CA LYS A 42 -3.18 5.54 -9.47
C LYS A 42 -2.63 4.16 -9.14
N GLN A 43 -1.30 4.00 -9.06
CA GLN A 43 -0.70 2.72 -8.72
C GLN A 43 -1.01 2.28 -7.29
N LEU A 44 -1.07 3.23 -6.35
CA LEU A 44 -1.46 2.95 -4.96
C LEU A 44 -2.93 2.56 -4.86
N ASP A 45 -3.80 3.22 -5.63
CA ASP A 45 -5.22 2.89 -5.72
C ASP A 45 -5.44 1.47 -6.25
N GLU A 46 -4.81 1.10 -7.36
CA GLU A 46 -4.90 -0.27 -7.89
C GLU A 46 -4.48 -1.32 -6.85
N LEU A 47 -3.39 -1.08 -6.12
CA LEU A 47 -2.92 -2.00 -5.09
C LEU A 47 -3.88 -2.07 -3.90
N ALA A 48 -4.40 -0.93 -3.45
CA ALA A 48 -5.32 -0.80 -2.32
C ALA A 48 -6.70 -1.41 -2.61
N SER A 49 -7.19 -1.27 -3.85
CA SER A 49 -8.51 -1.69 -4.32
C SER A 49 -8.63 -3.19 -4.58
N THR A 50 -7.53 -3.95 -4.55
CA THR A 50 -7.55 -5.40 -4.75
C THR A 50 -8.28 -6.15 -3.62
N LYS A 51 -8.88 -7.32 -3.87
CA LYS A 51 -9.54 -8.11 -2.82
C LYS A 51 -8.54 -8.61 -1.76
N ARG A 52 -8.88 -8.48 -0.46
CA ARG A 52 -8.08 -9.01 0.68
C ARG A 52 -8.20 -10.53 0.85
N LYS A 53 -9.33 -11.11 0.45
CA LYS A 53 -9.66 -12.52 0.66
C LYS A 53 -8.76 -13.41 -0.20
N GLY A 54 -8.21 -14.48 0.40
CA GLY A 54 -7.34 -15.44 -0.29
C GLY A 54 -5.87 -15.03 -0.42
N LYS A 55 -5.46 -13.85 0.06
CA LYS A 55 -4.06 -13.42 0.04
C LYS A 55 -3.31 -13.83 1.31
N PRO A 56 -2.01 -14.18 1.22
CA PRO A 56 -1.18 -14.35 2.41
C PRO A 56 -1.01 -13.03 3.17
N GLU A 57 -0.75 -13.10 4.47
CA GLU A 57 -0.55 -11.89 5.29
C GLU A 57 0.67 -11.09 4.85
N HIS A 58 1.78 -11.79 4.59
CA HIS A 58 3.02 -11.22 4.08
C HIS A 58 3.35 -11.84 2.73
N ALA A 59 3.99 -11.07 1.85
CA ALA A 59 4.60 -11.66 0.66
C ALA A 59 5.81 -12.44 1.18
N SER A 60 5.73 -13.77 1.13
CA SER A 60 6.84 -14.63 1.55
C SER A 60 8.12 -14.16 0.86
N LYS A 61 9.15 -13.79 1.65
CA LYS A 61 10.51 -13.68 1.13
C LYS A 61 10.92 -15.09 0.74
N LYS A 62 11.06 -15.35 -0.56
CA LYS A 62 11.83 -16.49 -1.05
C LYS A 62 13.27 -16.04 -1.19
#